data_AF-A0A1F6TNZ1-F1
#
_entry.id   AF-A0A1F6TNZ1-F1
#
_cell.length_a   1.000
_cell.length_b   1.000
_cell.length_c   1.000
_cell.angle_alpha   90.00
_cell.angle_beta   90.00
_cell.angle_gamma   90.00
#
_symmetry.space_group_name_H-M   'P 1'
#
loop_
_entity.id
_entity.type
_entity.pdbx_description
1 polymer ?
#
loop_
_entity_poly.entity_id
_entity_poly.type
_entity_poly.pdbx_seq_one_letter_code
_entity_poly.pdbx_strand_id
1 'polypeptide(L)'
;MLAALANKFGTNRSEPVETDIIAALTAEHRVLLELHKAISDAVAARKYAAIPKFATQLHDQLHNHLTVEHLKLYTVLRRKLEKDNEKLREIYNLQREMYSIGHGAVDFIRRASEIKLSDVSAERFSTDLNGVGSVLVQRIRKEEEELYPLYNSL
;
A
#
# COMPACT_ATOMS: atom_id res chain seq x y z
N MET A 1 -49.66 -27.35 3.12
CA MET A 1 -49.74 -26.35 4.21
C MET A 1 -48.32 -26.10 4.70
N LEU A 2 -47.83 -24.88 4.47
CA LEU A 2 -46.68 -24.19 5.13
C LEU A 2 -45.29 -24.86 4.96
N ALA A 3 -44.40 -24.37 4.08
CA ALA A 3 -43.70 -23.08 4.08
C ALA A 3 -42.66 -22.91 5.21
N ALA A 4 -41.48 -22.45 4.79
CA ALA A 4 -40.40 -21.84 5.56
C ALA A 4 -39.48 -22.78 6.36
N LEU A 5 -38.28 -23.03 5.80
CA LEU A 5 -36.98 -22.72 6.42
C LEU A 5 -35.82 -22.98 5.44
N ALA A 6 -35.98 -22.55 4.18
CA ALA A 6 -34.92 -22.53 3.19
C ALA A 6 -34.66 -21.08 2.73
N ASN A 7 -34.23 -20.22 3.66
CA ASN A 7 -33.57 -18.96 3.30
C ASN A 7 -32.92 -18.34 4.54
N LYS A 8 -31.60 -18.51 4.75
CA LYS A 8 -30.83 -17.58 5.61
C LYS A 8 -29.32 -17.52 5.42
N PHE A 9 -28.80 -18.02 4.30
CA PHE A 9 -27.43 -17.73 3.86
C PHE A 9 -27.36 -17.43 2.37
N GLY A 10 -28.29 -16.59 1.90
CA GLY A 10 -28.07 -15.80 0.69
C GLY A 10 -27.16 -14.64 1.00
N THR A 11 -25.87 -14.88 1.29
CA THR A 11 -24.86 -13.85 1.05
C THR A 11 -24.29 -14.15 -0.32
N ASN A 12 -24.94 -13.59 -1.33
CA ASN A 12 -24.30 -13.29 -2.60
C ASN A 12 -23.14 -12.33 -2.29
N ARG A 13 -22.02 -12.86 -1.80
CA ARG A 13 -20.75 -12.16 -1.87
C ARG A 13 -20.31 -12.36 -3.31
N SER A 14 -20.83 -11.51 -4.19
CA SER A 14 -20.13 -11.22 -5.43
C SER A 14 -18.67 -11.01 -5.03
N GLU A 15 -17.78 -11.87 -5.53
CA GLU A 15 -16.35 -11.59 -5.49
C GLU A 15 -16.18 -10.13 -5.93
N PRO A 16 -15.34 -9.32 -5.25
CA PRO A 16 -15.11 -7.96 -5.70
C PRO A 16 -14.80 -8.05 -7.17
N VAL A 17 -15.64 -7.41 -8.00
CA VAL A 17 -15.42 -7.36 -9.45
C VAL A 17 -13.96 -6.92 -9.61
N GLU A 18 -13.14 -7.66 -10.33
CA GLU A 18 -11.68 -7.48 -10.41
C GLU A 18 -11.24 -6.03 -10.67
N THR A 19 -12.09 -5.20 -11.28
CA THR A 19 -11.89 -3.76 -11.48
C THR A 19 -11.89 -2.92 -10.18
N ASP A 20 -12.49 -3.44 -9.11
CA ASP A 20 -12.60 -2.80 -7.79
C ASP A 20 -11.27 -2.82 -7.03
N ILE A 21 -10.42 -3.83 -7.23
CA ILE A 21 -9.15 -3.91 -6.49
C ILE A 21 -8.16 -2.83 -6.92
N ILE A 22 -8.02 -2.58 -8.23
CA ILE A 22 -7.12 -1.51 -8.72
C ILE A 22 -7.65 -0.16 -8.27
N ALA A 23 -8.95 0.09 -8.41
CA ALA A 23 -9.55 1.34 -7.97
C ALA A 23 -9.34 1.58 -6.47
N ALA A 24 -9.48 0.55 -5.63
CA ALA A 24 -9.22 0.61 -4.21
C ALA A 24 -7.74 0.90 -3.90
N LEU A 25 -6.80 0.18 -4.53
CA LEU A 25 -5.36 0.39 -4.31
C LEU A 25 -4.90 1.78 -4.76
N THR A 26 -5.37 2.27 -5.92
CA THR A 26 -5.12 3.65 -6.38
C THR A 26 -5.70 4.70 -5.44
N ALA A 27 -6.87 4.45 -4.83
CA ALA A 27 -7.43 5.36 -3.83
C ALA A 27 -6.57 5.38 -2.56
N GLU A 28 -6.08 4.23 -2.12
CA GLU A 28 -5.16 4.11 -0.98
C GLU A 28 -3.86 4.89 -1.22
N HIS A 29 -3.31 4.90 -2.44
CA HIS A 29 -2.11 5.69 -2.77
C HIS A 29 -2.25 7.17 -2.39
N ARG A 30 -3.42 7.77 -2.62
CA ARG A 30 -3.68 9.17 -2.26
C ARG A 30 -3.61 9.36 -0.76
N VAL A 31 -4.22 8.45 0.00
CA VAL A 31 -4.19 8.48 1.47
C VAL A 31 -2.75 8.35 2.01
N LEU A 32 -1.93 7.47 1.42
CA LEU A 32 -0.53 7.32 1.79
C LEU A 32 0.27 8.62 1.57
N LEU A 33 0.09 9.26 0.41
CA LEU A 33 0.76 10.52 0.08
C LEU A 33 0.28 11.70 0.96
N GLU A 34 -1.02 11.75 1.28
CA GLU A 34 -1.58 12.76 2.18
C GLU A 34 -1.04 12.62 3.60
N LEU A 35 -0.92 11.39 4.12
CA LEU A 35 -0.34 11.13 5.44
C LEU A 35 1.16 11.45 5.47
N HIS A 36 1.91 11.10 4.42
CA HIS A 36 3.32 11.50 4.28
C HIS A 36 3.46 13.03 4.33
N LYS A 37 2.63 13.74 3.56
CA LYS A 37 2.58 15.20 3.56
C LYS A 37 2.23 15.76 4.94
N ALA A 38 1.26 15.17 5.65
CA ALA A 38 0.89 15.62 6.99
C ALA A 38 2.05 15.51 8.00
N ILE A 39 2.88 14.45 7.90
CA ILE A 39 4.10 14.33 8.70
C ILE A 39 5.09 15.43 8.34
N SER A 40 5.32 15.66 7.04
CA SER A 40 6.24 16.70 6.54
C SER A 40 5.82 18.10 7.01
N ASP A 41 4.55 18.43 6.88
CA ASP A 41 3.98 19.71 7.32
C ASP A 41 4.09 19.87 8.85
N ALA A 42 3.92 18.79 9.62
CA ALA A 42 4.12 18.80 11.06
C ALA A 42 5.58 19.05 11.46
N VAL A 43 6.55 18.49 10.73
CA VAL A 43 7.99 18.77 10.92
C VAL A 43 8.28 20.24 10.65
N ALA A 44 7.82 20.76 9.50
CA ALA A 44 8.05 22.15 9.10
C ALA A 44 7.42 23.16 10.09
N ALA A 45 6.24 22.84 10.62
CA ALA A 45 5.57 23.66 11.63
C ALA A 45 6.07 23.42 13.08
N ARG A 46 7.10 22.59 13.28
CA ARG A 46 7.61 22.17 14.59
C ARG A 46 6.56 21.54 15.52
N LYS A 47 5.52 20.94 14.96
CA LYS A 47 4.42 20.26 15.67
C LYS A 47 4.76 18.79 15.92
N TYR A 48 5.88 18.53 16.57
CA TYR A 48 6.43 17.18 16.70
C TYR A 48 5.52 16.19 17.44
N ALA A 49 4.72 16.67 18.40
CA ALA A 49 3.77 15.84 19.12
C ALA A 49 2.70 15.19 18.23
N ALA A 50 2.45 15.73 17.02
CA ALA A 50 1.49 15.16 16.08
C ALA A 50 2.08 14.04 15.20
N ILE A 51 3.41 13.99 15.06
CA ILE A 51 4.10 13.05 14.16
C ILE A 51 3.79 11.59 14.49
N PRO A 52 3.86 11.12 15.75
CA PRO A 52 3.56 9.74 16.09
C PRO A 52 2.19 9.25 15.59
N LYS A 53 1.17 10.12 15.68
CA LYS A 53 -0.19 9.81 15.22
C LYS A 53 -0.23 9.61 13.71
N PHE A 54 0.31 10.55 12.93
CA PHE A 54 0.32 10.45 11.47
C PHE A 54 1.21 9.30 10.99
N ALA A 55 2.33 9.06 11.66
CA ALA A 55 3.21 7.94 11.36
C ALA A 55 2.54 6.58 11.62
N THR A 56 1.79 6.45 12.73
CA THR A 56 1.00 5.24 13.01
C THR A 56 -0.04 5.01 11.90
N GLN A 57 -0.78 6.06 11.52
CA GLN A 57 -1.77 5.96 10.44
C GLN A 57 -1.12 5.58 9.10
N LEU A 58 0.01 6.21 8.76
CA LEU A 58 0.73 5.91 7.53
C LEU A 58 1.26 4.47 7.53
N HIS A 59 1.79 4.00 8.66
CA HIS A 59 2.26 2.63 8.82
C HIS A 59 1.13 1.64 8.57
N ASP A 60 0.00 1.82 9.24
CA ASP A 60 -1.12 0.87 9.16
C ASP A 60 -1.73 0.84 7.75
N GLN A 61 -1.89 2.00 7.12
CA GLN A 61 -2.36 2.10 5.73
C GLN A 61 -1.39 1.44 4.77
N LEU A 62 -0.09 1.73 4.89
CA LEU A 62 0.92 1.12 4.02
C LEU A 62 0.98 -0.38 4.21
N HIS A 63 0.97 -0.87 5.46
CA HIS A 63 0.99 -2.30 5.75
C HIS A 63 -0.23 -3.02 5.19
N ASN A 64 -1.43 -2.45 5.34
CA ASN A 64 -2.65 -3.00 4.77
C ASN A 64 -2.60 -3.03 3.24
N HIS A 65 -2.19 -1.93 2.62
CA HIS A 65 -2.04 -1.80 1.17
C HIS A 65 -1.09 -2.89 0.61
N LEU A 66 0.11 -3.02 1.19
CA LEU A 66 1.09 -4.06 0.82
C LEU A 66 0.51 -5.47 0.99
N THR A 67 -0.27 -5.70 2.04
CA THR A 67 -0.90 -6.99 2.32
C THR A 67 -1.96 -7.33 1.28
N VAL A 68 -2.81 -6.38 0.91
CA VAL A 68 -3.85 -6.56 -0.12
C VAL A 68 -3.21 -6.85 -1.47
N GLU A 69 -2.19 -6.08 -1.85
CA GLU A 69 -1.44 -6.31 -3.09
C GLU A 69 -0.83 -7.72 -3.10
N HIS A 70 -0.11 -8.10 -2.04
CA HIS A 70 0.57 -9.39 -1.97
C HIS A 70 -0.39 -10.59 -1.99
N LEU A 71 -1.45 -10.53 -1.19
CA LEU A 71 -2.36 -11.67 -1.01
C LEU A 71 -3.41 -11.77 -2.12
N LYS A 72 -3.85 -10.65 -2.69
CA LYS A 72 -4.91 -10.64 -3.70
C LYS A 72 -4.36 -10.40 -5.10
N LEU A 73 -3.73 -9.25 -5.35
CA LEU A 73 -3.33 -8.87 -6.71
C LEU A 73 -2.35 -9.87 -7.32
N TYR A 74 -1.23 -10.14 -6.64
CA TYR A 74 -0.24 -11.10 -7.13
C TYR A 74 -0.77 -12.54 -7.20
N THR A 75 -1.67 -12.94 -6.29
CA THR A 75 -2.32 -14.27 -6.35
C THR A 75 -3.16 -14.41 -7.61
N VAL A 76 -3.96 -13.39 -7.96
CA VAL A 76 -4.79 -13.40 -9.18
C VAL A 76 -3.90 -13.42 -10.42
N LEU A 77 -2.89 -12.54 -10.48
CA LEU A 77 -1.95 -12.48 -11.60
C LEU A 77 -1.29 -13.85 -11.88
N ARG A 78 -0.79 -14.51 -10.83
CA ARG A 78 -0.14 -15.81 -10.97
C ARG A 78 -1.10 -16.90 -11.44
N ARG A 79 -2.36 -16.87 -11.01
CA ARG A 79 -3.38 -17.83 -11.47
C ARG A 79 -3.71 -17.63 -12.93
N LYS A 80 -3.91 -16.38 -13.38
CA LYS A 80 -4.22 -16.06 -14.79
C LYS A 80 -3.07 -16.43 -15.73
N LEU A 81 -1.83 -16.34 -15.24
CA LEU A 81 -0.61 -16.59 -16.02
C LEU A 81 -0.03 -17.99 -15.85
N GLU A 82 -0.74 -18.94 -15.23
CA GLU A 82 -0.17 -20.25 -14.85
C GLU A 82 0.48 -21.04 -16.01
N LYS A 83 0.08 -20.75 -17.26
CA LYS A 83 0.58 -21.40 -18.49
C LYS A 83 1.59 -20.55 -19.26
N ASP A 84 1.85 -19.32 -18.84
CA ASP A 84 2.78 -18.38 -19.48
C ASP A 84 3.99 -18.15 -18.57
N ASN A 85 4.99 -19.03 -18.72
CA ASN A 85 6.20 -19.04 -17.89
C ASN A 85 7.03 -17.75 -18.02
N GLU A 86 6.96 -17.08 -19.17
CA GLU A 86 7.70 -15.84 -19.40
C GLU A 86 7.08 -14.68 -18.62
N LYS A 87 5.76 -14.48 -18.76
CA LYS A 87 5.03 -13.45 -18.01
C LYS A 87 5.02 -13.72 -16.51
N LEU A 88 4.96 -14.98 -16.08
CA LEU A 88 5.11 -15.32 -14.67
C LEU A 88 6.45 -14.83 -14.12
N ARG A 89 7.55 -15.05 -14.84
CA ARG A 89 8.88 -14.60 -14.42
C ARG A 89 8.95 -13.07 -14.30
N GLU A 90 8.32 -12.34 -15.21
CA GLU A 90 8.19 -10.88 -15.14
C GLU A 90 7.43 -10.44 -13.87
N ILE A 91 6.29 -11.07 -13.57
CA ILE A 91 5.52 -10.82 -12.33
C ILE A 91 6.35 -11.10 -11.08
N TYR A 92 7.11 -12.21 -11.04
CA TYR A 92 7.98 -12.52 -9.90
C TYR A 92 9.08 -11.46 -9.70
N ASN A 93 9.63 -10.92 -10.78
CA ASN A 93 10.65 -9.88 -10.71
C ASN A 93 10.06 -8.56 -10.18
N LEU A 94 8.90 -8.14 -10.72
CA LEU A 94 8.17 -6.96 -10.25
C LEU A 94 7.84 -7.09 -8.77
N GLN A 95 7.31 -8.23 -8.32
CA GLN A 95 6.98 -8.45 -6.92
C GLN A 95 8.18 -8.37 -5.99
N ARG A 96 9.33 -8.93 -6.40
CA ARG A 96 10.57 -8.87 -5.61
C ARG A 96 11.07 -7.44 -5.49
N GLU A 97 11.05 -6.69 -6.58
CA GLU A 97 11.41 -5.28 -6.59
C GLU A 97 10.49 -4.48 -5.66
N MET A 98 9.16 -4.65 -5.79
CA MET A 98 8.17 -3.96 -4.94
C MET A 98 8.33 -4.28 -3.46
N TYR A 99 8.63 -5.52 -3.11
CA TYR A 99 8.90 -5.91 -1.73
C TYR A 99 10.12 -5.18 -1.16
N SER A 100 11.20 -5.07 -1.93
CA SER A 100 12.41 -4.35 -1.50
C SER A 100 12.15 -2.87 -1.27
N ILE A 101 11.33 -2.25 -2.13
CA ILE A 101 10.98 -0.83 -2.03
C ILE A 101 10.07 -0.58 -0.83
N GLY A 102 9.07 -1.44 -0.59
CA GLY A 102 8.11 -1.28 0.51
C GLY A 102 8.69 -1.50 1.91
N HIS A 103 9.62 -2.46 2.07
CA HIS A 103 10.10 -2.85 3.40
C HIS A 103 10.84 -1.73 4.14
N GLY A 104 11.73 -1.00 3.45
CA GLY A 104 12.47 0.11 4.05
C GLY A 104 11.58 1.27 4.50
N ALA A 105 10.50 1.54 3.75
CA ALA A 105 9.51 2.56 4.12
C ALA A 105 8.75 2.17 5.39
N VAL A 106 8.20 0.94 5.44
CA VAL A 106 7.45 0.44 6.61
C VAL A 106 8.30 0.54 7.88
N ASP A 107 9.55 0.10 7.81
CA ASP A 107 10.46 0.12 8.95
C ASP A 107 10.76 1.53 9.46
N PHE A 108 10.97 2.49 8.55
CA PHE A 108 11.16 3.88 8.93
C PHE A 108 9.90 4.47 9.58
N ILE A 109 8.74 4.27 8.94
CA ILE A 109 7.47 4.86 9.41
C ILE A 109 7.10 4.28 10.78
N ARG A 110 7.36 2.98 11.02
CA ARG A 110 7.21 2.37 12.34
C ARG A 110 8.06 3.08 13.39
N ARG A 111 9.35 3.32 13.12
CA ARG A 111 10.23 4.07 14.04
C ARG A 111 9.73 5.50 14.26
N ALA A 112 9.20 6.14 13.22
CA ALA A 112 8.63 7.49 13.31
C ALA A 112 7.37 7.54 14.21
N SER A 113 6.66 6.42 14.40
CA SER A 113 5.54 6.33 15.34
C SER A 113 5.97 6.31 16.82
N GLU A 114 7.24 5.98 17.08
CA GLU A 114 7.79 5.79 18.43
C GLU A 114 8.73 6.96 18.84
N ILE A 115 9.15 7.79 17.88
CA ILE A 115 10.18 8.80 18.09
C ILE A 115 9.66 10.03 18.85
N LYS A 116 10.49 10.57 19.74
CA LYS A 116 10.33 11.92 20.29
C LYS A 116 11.28 12.87 19.57
N LEU A 117 10.75 13.62 18.61
CA LEU A 117 11.53 14.55 17.81
C LEU A 117 11.79 15.87 18.57
N SER A 118 12.90 16.53 18.25
CA SER A 118 13.28 17.85 18.73
C SER A 118 13.82 18.68 17.57
N ASP A 119 14.00 19.98 17.78
CA ASP A 119 14.60 20.87 16.76
C ASP A 119 15.97 20.36 16.27
N VAL A 120 16.75 19.73 17.15
CA VAL A 120 18.09 19.19 16.85
C VAL A 120 18.00 17.96 15.93
N SER A 121 16.97 17.13 16.06
CA SER A 121 16.81 15.90 15.26
C SER A 121 15.90 16.08 14.05
N ALA A 122 15.21 17.22 13.93
CA ALA A 122 14.21 17.47 12.89
C ALA A 122 14.80 17.49 11.47
N GLU A 123 15.98 18.07 11.26
CA GLU A 123 16.61 18.14 9.94
C GLU A 123 16.93 16.75 9.38
N ARG A 124 17.55 15.90 10.21
CA ARG A 124 17.84 14.51 9.84
C ARG A 124 16.56 13.72 9.57
N PHE A 125 15.57 13.86 10.46
CA PHE A 125 14.28 13.21 10.27
C PHE A 125 13.59 13.65 8.96
N SER A 126 13.66 14.94 8.61
CA SER A 126 13.11 15.46 7.36
C SER A 126 13.83 14.86 6.14
N THR A 127 15.15 14.71 6.20
CA THR A 127 15.94 14.07 5.15
C THR A 127 15.50 12.62 4.95
N ASP A 128 15.41 11.86 6.04
CA ASP A 128 14.99 10.45 5.98
C ASP A 128 13.53 10.31 5.49
N LEU A 129 12.64 11.19 5.95
CA LEU A 129 11.24 11.24 5.52
C LEU A 129 11.10 11.53 4.02
N ASN A 130 11.93 12.42 3.46
CA ASN A 130 11.97 12.70 2.03
C ASN A 130 12.45 11.49 1.22
N GLY A 131 13.43 10.73 1.75
CA GLY A 131 13.84 9.45 1.18
C GLY A 131 12.68 8.45 1.10
N VAL A 132 11.91 8.32 2.19
CA VAL A 132 10.71 7.45 2.21
C VAL A 132 9.65 7.91 1.21
N GLY A 133 9.41 9.22 1.11
CA GLY A 133 8.46 9.77 0.13
C GLY A 133 8.87 9.44 -1.31
N SER A 134 10.17 9.53 -1.61
CA SER A 134 10.71 9.19 -2.95
C SER A 134 10.51 7.72 -3.29
N VAL A 135 10.77 6.83 -2.32
CA VAL A 135 10.56 5.39 -2.44
C VAL A 135 9.07 5.06 -2.63
N LEU A 136 8.18 5.71 -1.88
CA LEU A 136 6.73 5.52 -2.02
C LEU A 136 6.23 5.95 -3.41
N VAL A 137 6.67 7.11 -3.91
CA VAL A 137 6.31 7.59 -5.25
C VAL A 137 6.84 6.64 -6.33
N GLN A 138 8.07 6.14 -6.20
CA GLN A 138 8.63 5.17 -7.14
C GLN A 138 7.78 3.89 -7.19
N ARG A 139 7.35 3.38 -6.04
CA ARG A 139 6.48 2.20 -5.95
C ARG A 139 5.13 2.45 -6.64
N ILE A 140 4.45 3.55 -6.28
CA ILE A 140 3.15 3.92 -6.87
C ILE A 140 3.25 4.02 -8.40
N ARG A 141 4.31 4.64 -8.94
CA ARG A 141 4.51 4.72 -10.39
C ARG A 141 4.67 3.35 -11.02
N LYS A 142 5.51 2.49 -10.45
CA LYS A 142 5.68 1.12 -10.97
C LYS A 142 4.38 0.33 -10.96
N GLU A 143 3.57 0.50 -9.92
CA GLU A 143 2.25 -0.13 -9.89
C GLU A 143 1.31 0.40 -10.97
N GLU A 144 1.14 1.71 -11.04
CA GLU A 144 0.16 2.33 -11.93
C GLU A 144 0.58 2.31 -13.41
N GLU A 145 1.88 2.37 -13.70
CA GLU A 145 2.43 2.44 -15.05
C GLU A 145 2.86 1.07 -15.61
N GLU A 146 3.17 0.08 -14.75
CA GLU A 146 3.64 -1.24 -15.20
C GLU A 146 2.71 -2.37 -14.72
N LEU A 147 2.46 -2.51 -13.42
CA LEU A 147 1.74 -3.66 -12.85
C LEU A 147 0.24 -3.66 -13.19
N TYR A 148 -0.44 -2.53 -13.03
CA TYR A 148 -1.88 -2.43 -13.25
C TYR A 148 -2.24 -2.55 -14.73
N PRO A 149 -1.49 -1.97 -15.69
CA PRO A 149 -1.69 -2.26 -17.11
C PRO A 149 -1.53 -3.74 -17.44
N LEU A 150 -0.51 -4.40 -16.87
CA LEU A 150 -0.33 -5.84 -17.05
C LEU A 150 -1.54 -6.62 -16.52
N TYR A 151 -2.02 -6.30 -15.32
CA TYR A 151 -3.24 -6.90 -14.77
C TYR A 151 -4.47 -6.72 -15.66
N ASN A 152 -4.70 -5.49 -16.15
CA ASN A 152 -5.85 -5.17 -17.00
C ASN A 152 -5.79 -5.82 -18.38
N SER A 153 -4.62 -6.28 -18.82
CA SER A 153 -4.42 -6.97 -20.10
C SER A 153 -4.73 -8.48 -20.05
N LEU A 154 -5.04 -9.03 -18.88
CA LEU A 154 -5.29 -10.47 -18.62
C LEU A 154 -6.78 -10.80 -18.45
#